data_AF-A0A9E4IVY9-F1
#
_entry.id   AF-A0A9E4IVY9-F1
#
_cell.length_a   1.000
_cell.length_b   1.000
_cell.length_c   1.000
_cell.angle_alpha   90.00
_cell.angle_beta   90.00
_cell.angle_gamma   90.00
#
_symmetry.space_group_name_H-M   'P 1'
#
loop_
_entity.id
_entity.type
_entity.pdbx_description
1 polymer ?
#
loop_
_entity_poly.entity_id
_entity_poly.type
_entity_poly.pdbx_seq_one_letter_code
_entity_poly.pdbx_strand_id
1 'polypeptide(L)' 'MLNAPAGPTVADLGERALIARVAAALPAPGASVAVGIGDDAAVVEPERGTLTAVTTDTVVDGVHVDRRFTPP' A
#
# COMPACT_ATOMS: atom_id res chain seq x y z
N MET A 1 12.56 34.96 -2.38
CA MET A 1 12.41 33.49 -2.53
C MET A 1 10.96 33.16 -2.26
N LEU A 2 10.16 32.92 -3.30
CA LEU A 2 8.75 32.59 -3.15
C LEU A 2 8.62 31.12 -2.73
N ASN A 3 8.01 30.86 -1.58
CA ASN A 3 7.63 29.51 -1.17
C ASN A 3 6.72 28.92 -2.25
N ALA A 4 7.08 27.76 -2.80
CA ALA A 4 6.17 27.00 -3.64
C ALA A 4 4.90 26.67 -2.82
N PRO A 5 3.70 26.69 -3.42
CA PRO A 5 2.49 26.26 -2.71
C PRO A 5 2.70 24.83 -2.21
N ALA A 6 2.24 24.57 -0.99
CA ALA A 6 2.24 23.20 -0.45
C ALA A 6 1.49 22.29 -1.44
N GLY A 7 2.07 21.12 -1.73
CA GLY A 7 1.42 20.12 -2.57
C GLY A 7 0.09 19.65 -1.96
N PRO A 8 -0.74 18.92 -2.73
CA PRO A 8 -2.00 18.38 -2.23
C PRO A 8 -1.78 17.50 -0.99
N THR A 9 -2.71 17.57 -0.04
CA THR A 9 -2.70 16.69 1.12
C THR A 9 -3.08 15.26 0.74
N VAL A 10 -2.89 14.30 1.64
CA VAL A 10 -3.38 12.92 1.43
C VAL A 10 -4.89 12.89 1.22
N ALA A 11 -5.64 13.74 1.94
CA ALA A 11 -7.09 13.83 1.81
C ALA A 11 -7.52 14.35 0.43
N ASP A 12 -6.77 15.30 -0.14
CA ASP A 12 -7.05 15.85 -1.48
C ASP A 12 -6.77 14.84 -2.61
N LEU A 13 -5.77 13.96 -2.42
CA LEU A 13 -5.40 12.93 -3.40
C LEU A 13 -6.36 11.76 -3.42
N GLY A 14 -6.80 11.32 -2.23
CA GLY A 14 -7.48 10.05 -2.06
C GLY A 14 -6.55 8.84 -2.29
N GLU A 15 -7.08 7.66 -1.96
CA GLU A 15 -6.31 6.42 -1.86
C GLU A 15 -5.66 5.98 -3.18
N ARG A 16 -6.45 5.88 -4.25
CA ARG A 16 -5.98 5.36 -5.55
C ARG A 16 -4.85 6.21 -6.13
N ALA A 17 -4.95 7.54 -6.01
CA ALA A 17 -3.91 8.44 -6.49
C ALA A 17 -2.66 8.39 -5.60
N LEU A 18 -2.84 8.19 -4.29
CA LEU A 18 -1.73 7.99 -3.37
C LEU A 18 -0.96 6.69 -3.69
N ILE A 19 -1.66 5.58 -3.92
CA ILE A 19 -1.04 4.29 -4.32
C ILE A 19 -0.26 4.47 -5.63
N ALA A 20 -0.85 5.11 -6.64
CA ALA A 20 -0.16 5.36 -7.91
C ALA A 20 1.11 6.21 -7.73
N ARG A 21 1.09 7.20 -6.82
CA ARG A 21 2.24 8.03 -6.51
C ARG A 21 3.34 7.27 -5.78
N VAL A 22 2.99 6.36 -4.86
CA VAL A 22 3.95 5.46 -4.20
C VAL A 22 4.58 4.51 -5.24
N ALA A 23 3.77 3.90 -6.10
CA ALA A 23 4.24 3.00 -7.14
C ALA A 23 5.22 3.70 -8.09
N ALA A 24 4.95 4.95 -8.48
CA ALA A 24 5.83 5.74 -9.34
C ALA A 24 7.15 6.18 -8.66
N ALA A 25 7.20 6.21 -7.33
CA ALA A 25 8.39 6.60 -6.56
C ALA A 25 9.34 5.42 -6.28
N LEU A 26 8.86 4.19 -6.43
CA LEU A 26 9.63 2.98 -6.19
C LEU A 26 10.39 2.53 -7.45
N PRO A 27 11.53 1.83 -7.29
CA PRO A 27 12.21 1.23 -8.43
C PRO A 27 11.32 0.17 -9.10
N ALA A 28 11.65 -0.16 -10.35
CA ALA A 28 11.02 -1.26 -11.04
C ALA A 28 11.13 -2.56 -10.21
N PRO A 29 10.08 -3.39 -10.17
CA PRO A 29 10.09 -4.64 -9.40
C PRO A 29 11.19 -5.58 -9.91
N GLY A 30 11.79 -6.33 -8.98
CA GLY A 30 12.79 -7.34 -9.31
C GLY A 30 12.21 -8.51 -10.10
N ALA A 31 13.08 -9.31 -10.75
CA ALA A 31 12.67 -10.42 -11.61
C ALA A 31 11.86 -11.51 -10.90
N SER A 32 11.95 -11.62 -9.58
CA SER A 32 11.16 -12.54 -8.77
C SER A 32 9.74 -12.05 -8.48
N VAL A 33 9.36 -10.83 -8.87
CA VAL A 33 8.02 -10.29 -8.64
C VAL A 33 7.16 -10.57 -9.88
N ALA A 34 6.24 -11.52 -9.77
CA ALA A 34 5.31 -11.89 -10.83
C ALA A 34 4.13 -10.90 -10.93
N VAL A 35 3.66 -10.40 -9.78
CA VAL A 35 2.61 -9.37 -9.67
C VAL A 35 3.10 -8.31 -8.70
N GLY A 36 3.24 -7.08 -9.20
CA GLY A 36 3.70 -5.91 -8.42
C GLY A 36 2.61 -5.26 -7.58
N ILE A 37 2.76 -3.96 -7.31
CA ILE A 37 1.80 -3.18 -6.50
C ILE A 37 0.41 -3.21 -7.17
N GLY A 38 -0.59 -3.59 -6.38
CA GLY A 38 -1.99 -3.75 -6.77
C GLY A 38 -2.89 -3.63 -5.54
N ASP A 39 -4.12 -4.14 -5.62
CA ASP A 39 -5.12 -4.02 -4.53
C ASP A 39 -4.94 -5.13 -3.48
N ASP A 40 -5.12 -6.40 -3.88
CA ASP A 40 -5.27 -7.49 -2.91
C ASP A 40 -3.94 -8.07 -2.36
N ALA A 41 -2.94 -8.27 -3.22
CA ALA A 41 -1.64 -8.84 -2.85
C ALA A 41 -0.60 -8.67 -3.96
N ALA A 42 0.68 -8.66 -3.57
CA ALA A 42 1.80 -8.91 -4.48
C ALA A 42 2.07 -10.41 -4.59
N VAL A 43 2.61 -10.86 -5.73
CA VAL A 43 3.00 -12.27 -5.93
C VAL A 43 4.48 -12.33 -6.27
N VAL A 44 5.22 -13.14 -5.53
CA VAL A 44 6.66 -13.36 -5.72
C VAL A 44 7.00 -14.84 -5.92
N GLU A 45 8.03 -15.11 -6.72
CA GLU A 45 8.66 -16.41 -6.92
C GLU A 45 10.03 -16.40 -6.21
N PRO A 46 10.09 -16.71 -4.90
CA PRO A 46 11.35 -16.70 -4.15
C PRO A 46 12.23 -17.88 -4.54
N GLU A 47 11.63 -19.00 -4.91
CA GLU A 47 12.27 -20.23 -5.37
C GLU A 47 11.56 -20.75 -6.61
N ARG A 48 12.32 -21.36 -7.53
CA ARG A 48 11.79 -21.88 -8.80
C ARG A 48 10.60 -22.81 -8.57
N GLY A 49 9.49 -22.52 -9.25
CA GLY A 49 8.29 -23.35 -9.20
C GLY A 49 7.42 -23.13 -7.97
N THR A 50 7.68 -22.07 -7.20
CA THR A 50 6.85 -21.65 -6.06
C THR A 50 6.30 -20.25 -6.28
N LEU A 51 5.11 -19.97 -5.77
CA LEU A 51 4.54 -18.63 -5.72
C LEU A 51 4.14 -18.33 -4.28
N THR A 52 4.51 -17.14 -3.80
CA THR A 52 4.12 -16.62 -2.49
C THR A 52 3.31 -15.35 -2.70
N ALA A 53 2.08 -15.33 -2.19
CA ALA A 53 1.28 -14.12 -2.11
C ALA A 53 1.65 -13.35 -0.83
N VAL A 54 1.92 -12.05 -0.96
CA VAL A 54 2.28 -11.17 0.14
C VAL A 54 1.26 -10.03 0.18
N THR A 55 0.59 -9.88 1.31
CA THR A 55 -0.34 -8.78 1.55
C THR A 55 -0.17 -8.26 2.98
N THR A 56 -0.63 -7.04 3.22
CA THR A 56 -0.63 -6.44 4.55
C THR A 56 -1.85 -5.54 4.69
N ASP A 57 -2.57 -5.75 5.78
CA ASP A 57 -3.66 -4.89 6.23
C ASP A 57 -3.35 -4.32 7.60
N THR A 58 -3.97 -3.19 7.92
CA THR A 58 -3.88 -2.58 9.25
C THR A 58 -5.26 -2.52 9.89
N VAL A 59 -5.34 -2.91 11.15
CA VAL A 59 -6.53 -2.72 11.98
C VAL A 59 -6.27 -1.57 12.94
N VAL A 60 -7.05 -0.51 12.81
CA VAL A 60 -6.92 0.74 13.60
C VAL A 60 -8.15 0.91 14.47
N ASP A 61 -7.94 1.09 15.78
CA ASP A 61 -8.98 1.40 16.76
C ASP A 61 -9.64 2.75 16.42
N GLY A 62 -10.98 2.80 16.46
CA GLY A 62 -11.79 3.94 16.04
C GLY A 62 -12.06 4.05 14.54
N VAL A 63 -11.46 3.17 13.71
CA VAL A 63 -11.74 3.07 12.26
C VAL A 63 -12.32 1.70 11.92
N HIS A 64 -11.59 0.64 12.27
CA HIS A 64 -11.91 -0.75 11.91
C HIS A 64 -12.51 -1.53 13.09
N VAL A 65 -12.08 -1.18 14.30
CA VAL A 65 -12.53 -1.79 15.56
C VAL A 65 -13.00 -0.69 16.49
N ASP A 66 -14.06 -0.97 17.24
CA ASP A 66 -14.46 -0.18 18.39
C ASP A 66 -14.43 -1.07 19.62
N ARG A 67 -13.45 -0.82 20.48
CA ARG A 67 -13.18 -1.63 21.68
C ARG A 67 -14.33 -1.64 22.69
N ARG A 68 -15.30 -0.73 22.58
CA ARG A 68 -16.52 -0.77 23.41
C ARG A 68 -17.41 -1.96 23.07
N PHE A 69 -17.29 -2.50 21.86
CA PHE A 69 -18.06 -3.65 21.37
C PHE A 69 -17.21 -4.93 21.24
N THR A 70 -15.94 -4.89 21.61
CA THR A 70 -15.02 -6.03 21.54
C THR A 70 -14.56 -6.42 22.94
N PRO A 71 -14.89 -7.64 23.44
CA PRO A 71 -14.41 -8.12 24.74
C PRO A 71 -12.88 -8.22 24.79
N PRO A 72 -12.27 -8.11 25.99
CA PRO A 72 -10.83 -8.32 26.18
C PRO A 72 -10.38 -9.75 25.92
#